data_AF-A0A7W3G104-F1
#
_entry.id   AF-A0A7W3G104-F1
#
_cell.length_a   1.000
_cell.length_b   1.000
_cell.length_c   1.000
_cell.angle_alpha   90.00
_cell.angle_beta   90.00
_cell.angle_gamma   90.00
#
_symmetry.space_group_name_H-M   'P 1'
#
loop_
_entity.id
_entity.type
_entity.pdbx_description
1 polymer ?
#
loop_
_entity_poly.entity_id
_entity_poly.type
_entity_poly.pdbx_seq_one_letter_code
_entity_poly.pdbx_strand_id
1 'polypeptide(L)' 'MTVRYLNFQIQNITGGCYDWFVTLGKEVITGKLDEVKAKAMAYACKQAQKKKRKA' A
#
# COMPACT_ATOMS: atom_id res chain seq x y z
N MET A 1 8.13 7.00 -11.05
CA MET A 1 7.39 7.96 -10.19
C MET A 1 7.08 7.30 -8.86
N THR A 2 7.12 8.03 -7.75
CA THR A 2 6.88 7.48 -6.40
C THR A 2 5.99 8.43 -5.59
N VAL A 3 5.02 7.87 -4.87
CA VAL A 3 4.10 8.59 -3.99
C VAL A 3 4.21 8.03 -2.58
N ARG A 4 4.36 8.91 -1.59
CA ARG A 4 4.28 8.55 -0.18
C ARG A 4 2.83 8.56 0.27
N TYR A 5 2.39 7.49 0.92
CA TYR A 5 1.04 7.39 1.46
C TYR A 5 1.07 6.65 2.80
N LEU A 6 0.64 7.30 3.88
CA LEU A 6 0.84 6.83 5.25
C LEU A 6 2.34 6.51 5.48
N ASN A 7 2.64 5.27 5.89
CA ASN A 7 4.00 4.77 6.10
C ASN A 7 4.51 3.92 4.93
N PHE A 8 3.88 4.03 3.75
CA PHE A 8 4.23 3.23 2.57
C PHE A 8 4.75 4.09 1.42
N GLN A 9 5.68 3.49 0.68
CA GLN A 9 6.19 4.03 -0.57
C GLN A 9 5.53 3.29 -1.74
N ILE A 10 4.64 3.99 -2.45
CA ILE A 10 3.95 3.46 -3.62
C ILE A 10 4.76 3.86 -4.86
N GLN A 11 5.12 2.88 -5.67
CA GLN A 11 5.97 3.06 -6.85
C GLN A 11 5.17 2.78 -8.12
N ASN A 12 5.49 3.49 -9.20
CA ASN A 12 4.94 3.21 -10.51
C ASN A 12 5.81 2.17 -11.25
N ILE A 13 5.18 1.24 -11.96
CA ILE A 13 5.85 0.07 -12.58
C ILE A 13 6.68 0.44 -13.84
N THR A 14 6.48 1.63 -14.41
CA THR A 14 7.10 2.18 -15.65
C THR A 14 6.63 1.56 -16.97
N GLY A 15 6.41 2.42 -17.98
CA GLY A 15 6.29 2.05 -19.40
C GLY A 15 4.88 1.93 -19.99
N GLY A 16 3.84 1.68 -19.18
CA GLY A 16 2.47 1.56 -19.69
C GLY A 16 1.45 1.90 -18.62
N CYS A 17 0.76 3.02 -18.81
CA CYS A 17 -0.52 3.42 -18.24
C CYS A 17 -0.92 2.87 -16.84
N TYR A 18 -0.82 3.76 -15.83
CA TYR A 18 -1.58 3.78 -14.57
C TYR A 18 -1.32 2.73 -13.49
N ASP A 19 -0.51 1.70 -13.71
CA ASP A 19 -0.28 0.70 -12.67
C ASP A 19 0.80 1.12 -11.65
N TRP A 20 0.37 1.14 -10.40
CA TRP A 20 1.16 1.39 -9.21
C TRP A 20 1.31 0.10 -8.43
N PHE A 21 2.34 0.03 -7.61
CA PHE A 21 2.53 -1.07 -6.69
C PHE A 21 3.01 -0.62 -5.32
N VAL A 22 2.69 -1.42 -4.31
CA VAL A 22 3.16 -1.25 -2.93
C VAL A 22 3.44 -2.60 -2.32
N THR A 23 4.47 -2.69 -1.49
CA THR A 23 4.79 -3.90 -0.71
C THR A 23 4.24 -3.77 0.70
N LEU A 24 3.36 -4.68 1.11
CA LEU A 24 2.74 -4.74 2.44
C LEU A 24 3.16 -6.03 3.14
N GLY A 25 4.24 -5.97 3.93
CA GLY A 25 4.81 -7.17 4.54
C GLY A 25 5.43 -8.08 3.47
N LYS A 26 4.85 -9.27 3.26
CA LYS A 26 5.29 -10.25 2.23
C LYS A 26 4.49 -10.17 0.94
N GLU A 27 3.44 -9.36 0.89
CA GLU A 27 2.55 -9.26 -0.27
C GLU A 27 2.90 -8.02 -1.11
N VAL A 28 2.92 -8.19 -2.43
CA VAL A 28 3.02 -7.08 -3.39
C VAL A 28 1.65 -6.87 -4.02
N ILE A 29 1.17 -5.64 -3.95
CA ILE A 29 -0.14 -5.26 -4.49
C ILE A 29 0.12 -4.35 -5.67
N THR A 30 -0.51 -4.65 -6.80
CA THR A 30 -0.49 -3.83 -8.02
C THR A 30 -1.90 -3.33 -8.38
N GLY A 31 -1.98 -2.23 -9.11
CA GLY A 31 -3.23 -1.70 -9.68
C GLY A 31 -3.25 -0.17 -9.78
N LYS A 32 -4.43 0.42 -9.96
CA LYS A 32 -4.59 1.88 -10.00
C LYS A 32 -4.18 2.51 -8.66
N LEU A 33 -3.70 3.76 -8.71
CA LEU A 33 -3.20 4.45 -7.51
C LEU A 33 -4.20 4.44 -6.34
N ASP A 34 -5.48 4.69 -6.60
CA ASP A 34 -6.50 4.76 -5.56
C ASP A 34 -6.83 3.39 -4.96
N GLU A 35 -6.83 2.33 -5.77
CA GLU A 35 -6.99 0.96 -5.30
C GLU A 35 -5.81 0.54 -4.42
N VAL A 36 -4.59 0.90 -4.84
CA VAL A 36 -3.36 0.61 -4.09
C VAL A 36 -3.35 1.37 -2.76
N LYS A 37 -3.79 2.63 -2.73
CA LYS A 37 -3.96 3.41 -1.49
C LYS A 37 -5.00 2.79 -0.56
N ALA A 38 -6.17 2.40 -1.08
CA ALA A 38 -7.22 1.78 -0.28
C ALA A 38 -6.75 0.47 0.38
N LYS A 39 -6.06 -0.39 -0.36
CA LYS A 39 -5.48 -1.63 0.16
C LYS A 39 -4.38 -1.36 1.21
N ALA A 40 -3.50 -0.38 0.95
CA ALA A 40 -2.49 0.04 1.91
C ALA A 40 -3.10 0.58 3.22
N MET A 41 -4.19 1.35 3.14
CA MET A 41 -4.93 1.86 4.29
C MET A 41 -5.56 0.71 5.10
N ALA A 42 -6.25 -0.22 4.44
CA ALA A 42 -6.85 -1.38 5.10
C ALA A 42 -5.80 -2.22 5.85
N TYR A 43 -4.62 -2.41 5.25
CA TYR A 43 -3.51 -3.10 5.89
C TYR A 43 -2.97 -2.33 7.11
N ALA A 44 -2.79 -1.01 7.00
CA ALA A 44 -2.38 -0.18 8.15
C ALA A 44 -3.38 -0.26 9.31
N CYS A 45 -4.67 -0.18 9.03
CA CYS A 45 -5.74 -0.31 10.02
C CYS A 45 -5.68 -1.67 10.73
N LYS A 46 -5.53 -2.76 9.96
CA LYS A 46 -5.40 -4.13 10.51
C LYS A 46 -4.17 -4.27 11.42
N GLN A 47 -3.04 -3.67 11.05
CA GLN A 47 -1.83 -3.69 11.87
C GLN A 47 -1.98 -2.86 13.15
N ALA A 48 -2.60 -1.68 13.07
CA ALA A 48 -2.87 -0.84 14.23
C ALA A 48 -3.81 -1.55 15.23
N GLN A 49 -4.85 -2.23 14.74
CA GLN A 49 -5.76 -3.03 15.57
C GLN A 49 -5.05 -4.21 16.24
N LYS A 50 -4.20 -4.94 15.51
CA LYS A 50 -3.39 -6.03 16.09
C LYS A 50 -2.47 -5.55 17.20
N LYS A 51 -1.86 -4.37 17.05
CA LYS A 51 -1.01 -3.77 18.08
C LYS A 51 -1.82 -3.42 19.33
N LYS A 52 -3.00 -2.82 19.17
CA LYS A 52 -3.89 -2.50 20.30
C LYS A 52 -4.36 -3.73 21.07
N ARG A 53 -4.64 -4.84 20.39
CA ARG A 53 -5.11 -6.09 21.05
C ARG A 53 -4.01 -6.84 21.80
N LYS A 54 -2.74 -6.53 21.55
CA LYS A 54 -1.58 -7.13 22.23
C LYS A 54 -1.07 -6.27 23.40
N ALA A 55 -1.64 -5.08 23.60
CA ALA A 55 -1.30 -4.16 24.68
C ALA A 55 -2.27 -4.33 25.85
#